data_AF-A0A967EQX6-F1
#
_entry.id   AF-A0A967EQX6-F1
#
_cell.length_a   1.000
_cell.length_b   1.000
_cell.length_c   1.000
_cell.angle_alpha   90.00
_cell.angle_beta   90.00
_cell.angle_gamma   90.00
#
_symmetry.space_group_name_H-M   'P 1'
#
loop_
_entity.id
_entity.type
_entity.pdbx_description
1 polymer ?
#
loop_
_entity_poly.entity_id
_entity_poly.type
_entity_poly.pdbx_seq_one_letter_code
_entity_poly.pdbx_strand_id
1 'polypeptide(L)' 'MDETILSLSERGQITIPQKIRGKFLVKHFICKIEGNDIILKPLQTREEFVQELEIAKKDWKEKGGLTLDQIKNKYKI' A
#
# COMPACT_ATOMS: atom_id res chain seq x y z
N MET A 1 -6.18 12.56 -9.92
CA MET A 1 -4.78 12.36 -9.47
C MET A 1 -4.33 13.65 -8.81
N ASP A 2 -3.58 13.59 -7.71
CA ASP A 2 -3.13 14.79 -6.98
C ASP A 2 -1.81 15.24 -7.63
N GLU A 3 -1.84 16.29 -8.45
CA GLU A 3 -0.68 16.83 -9.20
C GLU A 3 0.20 17.70 -8.30
N THR A 4 0.70 17.11 -7.21
CA THR A 4 1.57 17.84 -6.27
C THR A 4 3.01 17.82 -6.78
N ILE A 5 3.52 18.98 -7.19
CA ILE A 5 4.93 19.18 -7.54
C ILE A 5 5.75 19.33 -6.26
N LEU A 6 6.84 18.57 -6.13
CA LEU A 6 7.74 18.59 -4.97
C LEU A 6 9.14 19.05 -5.40
N SER A 7 9.79 19.85 -4.55
CA SER A 7 11.17 20.27 -4.75
C SER A 7 12.15 19.27 -4.15
N LEU A 8 13.26 19.07 -4.86
CA LEU A 8 14.41 18.31 -4.39
C LEU A 8 15.35 19.26 -3.65
N SER A 9 15.76 18.89 -2.43
CA SER A 9 16.80 19.63 -1.71
C SER A 9 18.19 19.40 -2.33
N GLU A 10 19.15 20.24 -1.96
CA GLU A 10 20.56 20.13 -2.37
C GLU A 10 21.21 18.78 -2.01
N ARG A 11 20.65 18.08 -1.02
CA ARG A 11 21.10 16.74 -0.60
C ARG A 11 20.34 15.59 -1.29
N GLY A 12 19.54 15.90 -2.30
CA GLY A 12 18.73 14.90 -3.00
C GLY A 12 17.55 14.36 -2.18
N GLN A 13 17.08 15.10 -1.17
CA GLN A 13 15.95 14.70 -0.32
C GLN A 13 14.66 15.38 -0.77
N ILE A 14 13.55 14.64 -0.76
CA ILE A 14 12.19 15.15 -1.02
C ILE A 14 11.36 15.00 0.25
N THR A 15 10.63 16.04 0.61
CA THR A 15 9.69 16.00 1.75
C THR A 15 8.29 15.71 1.26
N ILE A 16 7.71 14.58 1.70
CA ILE A 16 6.34 14.19 1.36
C ILE A 16 5.35 15.02 2.21
N PRO A 17 4.41 15.75 1.60
CA PRO A 17 3.42 16.54 2.33
C PRO A 17 2.59 15.71 3.30
N GLN A 18 2.21 16.31 4.44
CA GLN A 18 1.43 15.64 5.49
C GLN A 18 0.09 15.09 4.97
N LYS A 19 -0.57 15.78 4.03
CA LYS A 19 -1.81 15.31 3.38
C LYS A 19 -1.67 13.97 2.65
N ILE A 20 -0.48 13.67 2.13
CA ILE A 20 -0.17 12.40 1.46
C ILE A 20 0.35 11.40 2.50
N ARG A 21 1.29 11.82 3.35
CA ARG A 21 1.88 10.98 4.41
C ARG A 21 0.83 10.42 5.35
N GLY A 22 -0.17 11.22 5.74
CA GLY A 22 -1.24 10.80 6.65
C GLY A 22 -2.16 9.72 6.09
N LYS A 23 -2.10 9.42 4.78
CA LYS A 23 -2.82 8.29 4.18
C LYS A 23 -2.15 6.94 4.47
N PHE A 24 -0.89 6.95 4.90
CA PHE A 24 -0.10 5.75 5.14
C PHE A 24 0.25 5.66 6.63
N LEU A 25 -0.17 4.58 7.28
CA LEU A 25 0.08 4.33 8.72
C LEU A 25 1.48 3.77 9.00
N VAL A 26 2.45 4.02 8.12
CA VAL A 26 3.81 3.47 8.24
C VAL A 26 4.86 4.56 8.37
N LYS A 27 5.94 4.25 9.09
CA LYS A 27 7.08 5.16 9.27
C LYS A 27 8.14 5.01 8.17
N HIS A 28 8.22 3.84 7.55
CA HIS A 28 9.26 3.48 6.59
C HIS A 28 8.64 3.12 5.23
N PHE A 29 9.39 3.38 4.15
CA PHE A 29 8.98 3.10 2.79
C PHE A 29 10.12 2.39 2.05
N ILE A 30 9.75 1.44 1.19
CA ILE A 30 10.63 0.87 0.18
C ILE A 30 10.60 1.80 -1.02
N CYS A 31 11.78 2.25 -1.46
CA CYS A 31 11.96 3.01 -2.68
C CYS A 31 12.40 2.08 -3.81
N LYS A 32 11.69 2.10 -4.94
CA LYS A 32 12.06 1.42 -6.18
C LYS A 32 12.08 2.41 -7.33
N ILE A 33 13.02 2.23 -8.26
CA ILE A 33 13.10 3.00 -9.50
C ILE A 33 12.57 2.10 -10.60
N GLU A 34 11.50 2.53 -11.28
CA GLU A 34 10.91 1.81 -12.41
C GLU A 34 10.88 2.77 -13.60
N GLY A 35 11.85 2.61 -14.52
CA GLY A 35 12.03 3.53 -15.65
C GLY A 35 12.41 4.95 -15.18
N ASN A 36 11.57 5.93 -15.50
CA ASN A 36 11.72 7.32 -15.07
C ASN A 36 10.96 7.63 -13.76
N ASP A 37 10.29 6.64 -13.17
CA ASP A 37 9.46 6.83 -12.00
C ASP A 37 10.15 6.34 -10.71
N ILE A 38 9.92 7.08 -9.63
CA ILE A 38 10.29 6.67 -8.27
C ILE A 38 9.02 6.19 -7.57
N ILE A 39 8.97 4.89 -7.27
CA ILE A 39 7.84 4.25 -6.59
C ILE A 39 8.18 4.05 -5.12
N LEU A 40 7.40 4.69 -4.26
CA LEU A 40 7.45 4.49 -2.82
C LEU A 40 6.33 3.55 -2.39
N LYS A 41 6.69 2.42 -1.78
CA LYS A 41 5.73 1.47 -1.19
C LYS A 41 5.90 1.44 0.32
N PRO A 42 4.83 1.42 1.12
CA PRO A 42 4.90 1.21 2.56
C PRO A 42 5.80 0.00 2.87
N LEU A 43 6.79 0.18 3.75
CA LEU A 43 7.56 -0.96 4.25
C LEU A 43 6.67 -1.69 5.25
N GLN A 44 6.08 -2.78 4.81
CA GLN A 44 5.44 -3.74 5.70
C GLN A 44 6.54 -4.62 6.30
N THR A 45 6.57 -4.71 7.62
CA THR A 45 7.46 -5.64 8.31
C THR A 45 7.00 -7.08 8.08
N ARG A 46 7.92 -8.04 8.21
CA ARG A 46 7.58 -9.47 8.09
C ARG A 46 6.48 -9.87 9.09
N GLU A 47 6.51 -9.30 10.28
CA GLU A 47 5.53 -9.54 11.34
C GLU A 47 4.14 -9.04 10.96
N GLU A 48 4.03 -7.81 10.44
CA GLU A 48 2.77 -7.24 9.94
C GLU A 48 2.20 -8.05 8.77
N PHE A 49 3.06 -8.51 7.86
CA PHE A 49 2.65 -9.37 6.75
C PHE A 49 2.13 -10.74 7.21
N VAL A 50 2.81 -11.35 8.18
CA VAL A 50 2.38 -12.64 8.75
C VAL A 50 1.07 -12.47 9.51
N GLN A 51 0.87 -11.38 10.26
CA GLN A 51 -0.38 -11.09 10.93
C GLN A 51 -1.54 -10.90 9.93
N GLU A 52 -1.32 -10.17 8.83
CA GLU A 52 -2.34 -10.05 7.78
C GLU A 52 -2.68 -11.40 7.12
N LEU A 53 -1.68 -12.25 6.90
CA LEU A 53 -1.90 -13.61 6.39
C LEU A 53 -2.70 -14.46 7.38
N GLU A 54 -2.42 -14.37 8.68
CA GLU A 54 -3.19 -15.07 9.72
C GLU A 54 -4.63 -14.56 9.81
N ILE A 55 -4.84 -13.24 9.72
CA ILE A 55 -6.16 -12.62 9.68
C ILE A 55 -6.92 -13.09 8.43
N ALA A 56 -6.28 -13.05 7.24
CA ALA A 56 -6.88 -13.50 6.00
C ALA A 56 -7.21 -15.00 6.02
N LYS A 57 -6.32 -15.81 6.61
CA LYS A 57 -6.55 -17.26 6.79
C LYS A 57 -7.68 -17.54 7.77
N LYS A 58 -7.80 -16.75 8.84
CA LYS A 58 -8.90 -16.83 9.80
C LYS A 58 -10.22 -16.39 9.16
N ASP A 59 -10.22 -15.29 8.40
CA ASP A 59 -11.38 -14.79 7.66
C ASP A 59 -11.84 -15.80 6.60
N TRP A 60 -10.91 -16.45 5.89
CA TRP A 60 -11.21 -17.57 5.00
C TRP A 60 -11.84 -18.75 5.73
N LYS A 61 -11.31 -19.10 6.91
CA LYS A 61 -11.81 -20.23 7.71
C LYS A 61 -13.18 -19.96 8.33
N GLU A 62 -13.46 -18.70 8.70
CA GLU A 62 -14.72 -18.30 9.35
C GLU A 62 -15.83 -17.93 8.36
N LYS A 63 -15.50 -17.28 7.24
CA LYS A 63 -16.51 -16.79 6.27
C LYS A 63 -16.60 -17.62 5.00
N GLY A 64 -15.64 -18.52 4.77
CA GLY A 64 -15.49 -19.19 3.49
C GLY A 64 -15.00 -18.21 2.42
N GLY A 65 -14.07 -18.66 1.58
CA GLY A 65 -13.63 -17.88 0.43
C GLY A 65 -14.79 -17.49 -0.48
N LEU A 66 -14.78 -16.25 -0.97
CA LEU A 66 -15.66 -15.88 -2.07
C LEU A 66 -15.10 -16.46 -3.37
N THR A 67 -15.92 -17.23 -4.09
CA THR A 67 -15.57 -17.66 -5.45
C THR A 67 -15.57 -16.46 -6.40
N LEU A 68 -14.89 -16.59 -7.55
CA LEU A 68 -14.84 -15.54 -8.57
C LEU A 68 -16.25 -15.07 -9.00
N ASP A 69 -17.22 -15.98 -9.04
CA ASP A 69 -18.62 -15.66 -9.34
C ASP A 69 -19.31 -14.83 -8.25
N GLN A 70 -18.94 -15.04 -6.99
CA GLN A 70 -19.46 -14.25 -5.87
C GLN A 70 -18.86 -12.83 -5.84
N ILE A 71 -17.61 -12.67 -6.28
CA ILE A 71 -16.95 -11.36 -6.40
C ILE A 71 -17.61 -10.53 -7.51
N LYS A 72 -17.85 -11.13 -8.69
CA LYS A 72 -18.56 -10.48 -9.80
C LYS A 72 -19.94 -9.96 -9.39
N ASN A 73 -20.71 -10.79 -8.68
CA ASN A 73 -22.04 -10.42 -8.22
C ASN A 73 -22.04 -9.35 -7.10
N LYS A 74 -21.10 -9.42 -6.15
CA LYS A 74 -21.07 -8.51 -4.99
C LYS A 74 -20.59 -7.10 -5.36
N TYR A 75 -19.66 -6.99 -6.31
CA TYR A 75 -19.07 -5.72 -6.71
C TYR A 75 -19.55 -5.23 -8.09
N LYS A 76 -20.50 -5.95 -8.73
CA LYS A 76 -21.06 -5.65 -10.06
C LYS A 76 -19.96 -5.36 -11.10
N ILE A 77 -18.95 -6.23 -11.12
CA ILE A 77 -17.88 -6.24 -12.14
C ILE A 77 -18.22 -7.29 -13.19
#